data_AF-A0A7V9JWQ3-F1
#
_entry.id   AF-A0A7V9JWQ3-F1
#
_cell.length_a   1.000
_cell.length_b   1.000
_cell.length_c   1.000
_cell.angle_alpha   90.00
_cell.angle_beta   90.00
_cell.angle_gamma   90.00
#
_symmetry.space_group_name_H-M   'P 1'
#
loop_
_entity.id
_entity.type
_entity.pdbx_description
1 polymer ?
#
loop_
_entity_poly.entity_id
_entity_poly.type
_entity_poly.pdbx_seq_one_letter_code
_entity_poly.pdbx_strand_id
1 'polypeptide(L)'
;MRFSRLGILILILFTVLIGANCSYYNRIITRKNLVDGGKAYKDRKFQEAEQLFRDAVARDPEGKSLEGRTAQLFLARTLHSEYIGNRSNTAKAEEAIEQYKKVLAEDVDDQSSFKAVANLLENLNRDDEWLAWVTARTQNANVPKEQRAEAYTSLAAKKYSCANDISDIEPVKKTVIKEGRPEFEFSKPEDAQIFEQFKQCVSEGLNLINQAVELDPNSDSAWSYKANFLVQQVRLAEMEGNKELKEELKAQAQVAKDRYTELATEKRRKADEEEARKKAEEEAANKK
;
A
#
# COMPACT_ATOMS: atom_id res chain seq x y z
N MET A 1 -44.54 -10.20 46.34
CA MET A 1 -44.50 -11.44 45.55
C MET A 1 -43.32 -12.27 46.03
N ARG A 2 -43.55 -13.45 46.64
CA ARG A 2 -42.48 -14.35 47.12
C ARG A 2 -42.09 -15.29 45.99
N PHE A 3 -41.00 -14.98 45.27
CA PHE A 3 -40.45 -15.92 44.31
C PHE A 3 -39.88 -17.13 45.07
N SER A 4 -40.39 -18.33 44.78
CA SER A 4 -39.88 -19.58 45.33
C SER A 4 -38.41 -19.76 44.93
N ARG A 5 -37.56 -20.25 45.85
CA ARG A 5 -36.15 -20.56 45.59
C ARG A 5 -35.97 -21.50 44.39
N LEU A 6 -37.00 -22.32 44.09
CA LEU A 6 -37.07 -23.18 42.91
C LEU A 6 -37.23 -22.40 41.60
N GLY A 7 -38.01 -21.31 41.61
CA GLY A 7 -38.21 -20.44 40.44
C GLY A 7 -36.97 -19.63 40.09
N ILE A 8 -36.16 -19.25 41.10
CA ILE A 8 -34.88 -18.58 40.89
C ILE A 8 -33.83 -19.56 40.31
N LEU A 9 -33.81 -20.81 40.77
CA LEU A 9 -32.92 -21.84 40.22
C LEU A 9 -33.26 -22.20 38.77
N ILE A 10 -34.54 -22.31 38.41
CA ILE A 10 -34.97 -22.58 37.03
C ILE A 10 -34.64 -21.39 36.12
N LEU A 11 -34.81 -20.16 36.59
CA LEU A 11 -34.46 -18.95 35.83
C LEU A 11 -32.94 -18.87 35.57
N ILE A 12 -32.11 -19.17 36.58
CA ILE A 12 -30.65 -19.19 36.45
C ILE A 12 -30.19 -20.30 35.49
N LEU A 13 -30.78 -21.50 35.56
CA LEU A 13 -30.46 -22.60 34.65
C LEU A 13 -30.83 -22.28 33.18
N PHE A 14 -31.95 -21.60 32.96
CA PHE A 14 -32.39 -21.18 31.62
C PHE A 14 -31.53 -20.04 31.06
N THR A 15 -31.06 -19.10 31.89
CA THR A 15 -30.17 -18.01 31.45
C THR A 15 -28.78 -18.49 31.03
N VAL A 16 -28.25 -19.57 31.63
CA VAL A 16 -26.94 -20.14 31.26
C VAL A 16 -26.99 -20.89 29.92
N LEU A 17 -28.12 -21.50 29.56
CA LEU A 17 -28.25 -22.29 28.34
C LEU A 17 -28.50 -21.48 27.06
N ILE A 18 -29.08 -20.27 27.16
CA ILE A 18 -29.52 -19.49 25.99
C ILE A 18 -28.48 -18.43 25.55
N GLY A 19 -27.71 -17.85 26.48
CA GLY A 19 -26.77 -16.76 26.15
C GLY A 19 -25.38 -17.21 25.69
N ALA A 20 -24.88 -18.36 26.18
CA ALA A 20 -23.47 -18.76 25.99
C ALA A 20 -23.24 -19.73 24.81
N ASN A 21 -24.26 -20.48 24.38
CA ASN A 21 -24.07 -21.58 23.42
C ASN A 21 -24.00 -21.13 21.95
N CYS A 22 -24.76 -20.13 21.52
CA CYS A 22 -24.73 -19.67 20.12
C CYS A 22 -23.41 -18.96 19.76
N SER A 23 -22.91 -18.10 20.65
CA SER A 23 -21.65 -17.38 20.42
C SER A 23 -20.44 -18.32 20.38
N TYR A 24 -20.39 -19.29 21.29
CA TYR A 24 -19.30 -20.28 21.33
C TYR A 24 -19.33 -21.23 20.14
N TYR A 25 -20.51 -21.73 19.76
CA TYR A 25 -20.67 -22.57 18.58
C TYR A 25 -20.26 -21.85 17.29
N ASN A 26 -20.74 -20.61 17.09
CA ASN A 26 -20.40 -19.81 15.92
C ASN A 26 -18.87 -19.62 15.83
N ARG A 27 -18.21 -19.32 16.95
CA ARG A 27 -16.75 -19.18 16.99
C ARG A 27 -16.02 -20.45 16.57
N ILE A 28 -16.44 -21.63 17.04
CA ILE A 28 -15.83 -22.91 16.67
C ILE A 28 -15.96 -23.15 15.16
N ILE A 29 -17.15 -22.96 14.62
CA ILE A 29 -17.39 -23.20 13.19
C ILE A 29 -16.65 -22.18 12.33
N THR A 30 -16.61 -20.89 12.71
CA THR A 30 -15.80 -19.88 12.02
C THR A 30 -14.34 -20.28 11.99
N ARG A 31 -13.77 -20.76 13.11
CA ARG A 31 -12.39 -21.25 13.14
C ARG A 31 -12.17 -22.46 12.25
N LYS A 32 -13.10 -23.42 12.24
CA LYS A 32 -13.04 -24.58 11.35
C LYS A 32 -12.99 -24.12 9.89
N ASN A 33 -13.92 -23.26 9.48
CA ASN A 33 -13.98 -22.73 8.12
C ASN A 33 -12.74 -21.92 7.75
N LEU A 34 -12.15 -21.17 8.69
CA LEU A 34 -10.88 -20.48 8.48
C LEU A 34 -9.72 -21.44 8.20
N VAL A 35 -9.61 -22.51 8.99
CA VAL A 35 -8.55 -23.52 8.83
C VAL A 35 -8.71 -24.26 7.51
N ASP A 36 -9.92 -24.77 7.24
CA ASP A 36 -10.22 -25.52 6.03
C ASP A 36 -10.09 -24.61 4.78
N GLY A 37 -10.58 -23.38 4.87
CA GLY A 37 -10.46 -22.37 3.81
C GLY A 37 -9.01 -21.98 3.54
N GLY A 38 -8.21 -21.81 4.59
CA GLY A 38 -6.77 -21.54 4.48
C GLY A 38 -6.02 -22.68 3.77
N LYS A 39 -6.40 -23.94 4.05
CA LYS A 39 -5.87 -25.11 3.34
C LYS A 39 -6.30 -25.10 1.87
N ALA A 40 -7.57 -24.92 1.59
CA ALA A 40 -8.09 -24.86 0.21
C ALA A 40 -7.42 -23.74 -0.60
N TYR A 41 -7.22 -22.56 0.00
CA TYR A 41 -6.51 -21.44 -0.60
C TYR A 41 -5.05 -21.81 -0.93
N LYS A 42 -4.32 -22.41 0.02
CA LYS A 42 -2.95 -22.88 -0.20
C LYS A 42 -2.87 -23.91 -1.33
N ASP A 43 -3.87 -24.78 -1.43
CA ASP A 43 -4.01 -25.79 -2.47
C ASP A 43 -4.56 -25.22 -3.81
N ARG A 44 -4.72 -23.88 -3.91
CA ARG A 44 -5.26 -23.14 -5.07
C ARG A 44 -6.69 -23.50 -5.46
N LYS A 45 -7.46 -24.08 -4.54
CA LYS A 45 -8.88 -24.37 -4.70
C LYS A 45 -9.70 -23.14 -4.31
N PHE A 46 -9.59 -22.09 -5.10
CA PHE A 46 -10.11 -20.77 -4.72
C PHE A 46 -11.63 -20.73 -4.58
N GLN A 47 -12.40 -21.48 -5.40
CA GLN A 47 -13.85 -21.54 -5.23
C GLN A 47 -14.27 -22.20 -3.91
N GLU A 48 -13.57 -23.26 -3.50
CA GLU A 48 -13.81 -23.94 -2.21
C GLU A 48 -13.44 -23.03 -1.04
N ALA A 49 -12.26 -22.39 -1.13
CA ALA A 49 -11.80 -21.43 -0.13
C ALA A 49 -12.77 -20.25 0.02
N GLU A 50 -13.26 -19.71 -1.10
CA GLU A 50 -14.23 -18.62 -1.11
C GLU A 50 -15.49 -19.00 -0.33
N GLN A 51 -16.10 -20.15 -0.64
CA GLN A 51 -17.31 -20.60 0.05
C GLN A 51 -17.08 -20.73 1.56
N LEU A 52 -15.96 -21.32 1.97
CA LEU A 52 -15.61 -21.48 3.38
C LEU A 52 -15.41 -20.12 4.08
N PHE A 53 -14.76 -19.17 3.43
CA PHE A 53 -14.57 -17.83 3.99
C PHE A 53 -15.86 -17.02 4.02
N ARG A 54 -16.74 -17.14 3.01
CA ARG A 54 -18.09 -16.54 3.04
C ARG A 54 -18.91 -17.06 4.21
N ASP A 55 -18.89 -18.37 4.42
CA ASP A 55 -19.57 -18.99 5.56
C ASP A 55 -19.00 -18.47 6.89
N ALA A 56 -17.68 -18.31 6.99
CA ALA A 56 -17.03 -17.74 8.17
C ALA A 56 -17.44 -16.27 8.40
N VAL A 57 -17.47 -15.44 7.35
CA VAL A 57 -17.90 -14.03 7.40
C VAL A 57 -19.37 -13.91 7.77
N ALA A 58 -20.25 -14.76 7.26
CA ALA A 58 -21.69 -14.74 7.57
C ALA A 58 -22.00 -14.91 9.07
N ARG A 59 -21.05 -15.47 9.84
CA ARG A 59 -21.17 -15.67 11.30
C ARG A 59 -20.68 -14.48 12.13
N ASP A 60 -19.85 -13.61 11.56
CA ASP A 60 -19.44 -12.32 12.12
C ASP A 60 -19.35 -11.28 11.00
N PRO A 61 -20.50 -10.80 10.48
CA PRO A 61 -20.54 -9.96 9.26
C PRO A 61 -19.89 -8.59 9.43
N GLU A 62 -19.79 -8.12 10.68
CA GLU A 62 -19.13 -6.86 11.03
C GLU A 62 -17.62 -7.05 11.24
N GLY A 63 -17.13 -8.29 11.30
CA GLY A 63 -15.73 -8.57 11.51
C GLY A 63 -15.17 -8.03 12.83
N LYS A 64 -15.96 -7.99 13.90
CA LYS A 64 -15.50 -7.40 15.18
C LYS A 64 -14.58 -8.34 15.96
N SER A 65 -14.77 -9.64 15.81
CA SER A 65 -13.89 -10.64 16.41
C SER A 65 -12.60 -10.81 15.60
N LEU A 66 -11.55 -11.35 16.24
CA LEU A 66 -10.31 -11.70 15.55
C LEU A 66 -10.58 -12.69 14.40
N GLU A 67 -11.43 -13.68 14.67
CA GLU A 67 -11.84 -14.67 13.68
C GLU A 67 -12.63 -14.04 12.53
N GLY A 68 -13.55 -13.11 12.83
CA GLY A 68 -14.31 -12.36 11.82
C GLY A 68 -13.41 -11.51 10.93
N ARG A 69 -12.52 -10.68 11.50
CA ARG A 69 -11.54 -9.90 10.72
C ARG A 69 -10.68 -10.79 9.84
N THR A 70 -10.22 -11.90 10.39
CA THR A 70 -9.38 -12.86 9.67
C THR A 70 -10.15 -13.48 8.51
N ALA A 71 -11.42 -13.87 8.71
CA ALA A 71 -12.28 -14.41 7.66
C ALA A 71 -12.54 -13.39 6.55
N GLN A 72 -12.82 -12.15 6.94
CA GLN A 72 -13.02 -11.01 6.04
C GLN A 72 -11.79 -10.77 5.15
N LEU A 73 -10.60 -10.77 5.75
CA LEU A 73 -9.33 -10.60 5.05
C LEU A 73 -9.03 -11.76 4.09
N PHE A 74 -9.25 -12.99 4.52
CA PHE A 74 -9.03 -14.16 3.65
C PHE A 74 -10.05 -14.26 2.53
N LEU A 75 -11.30 -13.86 2.75
CA LEU A 75 -12.28 -13.72 1.68
C LEU A 75 -11.79 -12.71 0.63
N ALA A 76 -11.36 -11.52 1.06
CA ALA A 76 -10.84 -10.48 0.16
C ALA A 76 -9.65 -11.00 -0.68
N ARG A 77 -8.68 -11.67 -0.05
CA ARG A 77 -7.51 -12.27 -0.71
C ARG A 77 -7.88 -13.38 -1.70
N THR A 78 -8.89 -14.18 -1.36
CA THR A 78 -9.38 -15.25 -2.24
C THR A 78 -10.04 -14.67 -3.48
N LEU A 79 -10.95 -13.71 -3.33
CA LEU A 79 -11.60 -13.01 -4.44
C LEU A 79 -10.59 -12.31 -5.34
N HIS A 80 -9.58 -11.66 -4.74
CA HIS A 80 -8.48 -11.07 -5.48
C HIS A 80 -7.70 -12.13 -6.28
N SER A 81 -7.38 -13.27 -5.67
CA SER A 81 -6.67 -14.36 -6.36
C SER A 81 -7.47 -14.93 -7.54
N GLU A 82 -8.78 -15.07 -7.39
CA GLU A 82 -9.66 -15.49 -8.49
C GLU A 82 -9.68 -14.47 -9.64
N TYR A 83 -9.72 -13.17 -9.33
CA TYR A 83 -9.60 -12.12 -10.33
C TYR A 83 -8.23 -12.16 -11.04
N ILE A 84 -7.13 -12.36 -10.32
CA ILE A 84 -5.80 -12.50 -10.95
C ILE A 84 -5.76 -13.73 -11.87
N GLY A 85 -6.41 -14.83 -11.47
CA GLY A 85 -6.55 -16.03 -12.29
C GLY A 85 -7.43 -15.83 -13.54
N ASN A 86 -8.39 -14.90 -13.48
CA ASN A 86 -9.24 -14.52 -14.61
C ASN A 86 -9.57 -13.02 -14.58
N ARG A 87 -8.72 -12.20 -15.21
CA ARG A 87 -8.84 -10.73 -15.20
C ARG A 87 -10.08 -10.19 -15.92
N SER A 88 -10.79 -11.02 -16.70
CA SER A 88 -12.08 -10.62 -17.28
C SER A 88 -13.21 -10.58 -16.26
N ASN A 89 -13.07 -11.29 -15.13
CA ASN A 89 -14.09 -11.34 -14.09
C ASN A 89 -13.94 -10.18 -13.10
N THR A 90 -14.25 -8.97 -13.57
CA THR A 90 -14.13 -7.74 -12.78
C THR A 90 -15.02 -7.74 -11.53
N ALA A 91 -16.12 -8.49 -11.51
CA ALA A 91 -16.98 -8.63 -10.34
C ALA A 91 -16.21 -9.15 -9.11
N LYS A 92 -15.23 -10.05 -9.31
CA LYS A 92 -14.36 -10.53 -8.21
C LYS A 92 -13.41 -9.46 -7.69
N ALA A 93 -12.91 -8.59 -8.56
CA ALA A 93 -12.10 -7.45 -8.16
C ALA A 93 -12.92 -6.45 -7.34
N GLU A 94 -14.13 -6.11 -7.81
CA GLU A 94 -15.04 -5.21 -7.10
C GLU A 94 -15.36 -5.72 -5.71
N GLU A 95 -15.72 -7.00 -5.59
CA GLU A 95 -16.04 -7.58 -4.30
C GLU A 95 -14.82 -7.68 -3.38
N ALA A 96 -13.64 -7.97 -3.94
CA ALA A 96 -12.39 -7.94 -3.17
C ALA A 96 -12.11 -6.55 -2.61
N ILE A 97 -12.29 -5.48 -3.40
CA ILE A 97 -12.15 -4.08 -2.95
C ILE A 97 -13.09 -3.81 -1.76
N GLU A 98 -14.36 -4.19 -1.87
CA GLU A 98 -15.33 -4.02 -0.79
C GLU A 98 -14.90 -4.78 0.48
N GLN A 99 -14.46 -6.02 0.34
CA GLN A 99 -14.06 -6.81 1.50
C GLN A 99 -12.79 -6.25 2.16
N TYR A 100 -11.80 -5.78 1.40
CA TYR A 100 -10.62 -5.11 1.95
C TYR A 100 -10.97 -3.78 2.64
N LYS A 101 -11.90 -2.99 2.09
CA LYS A 101 -12.38 -1.76 2.73
C LYS A 101 -13.04 -2.04 4.09
N LYS A 102 -13.77 -3.15 4.23
CA LYS A 102 -14.31 -3.59 5.53
C LYS A 102 -13.20 -3.96 6.53
N VAL A 103 -12.13 -4.64 6.09
CA VAL A 103 -10.98 -4.91 6.95
C VAL A 103 -10.39 -3.61 7.47
N LEU A 104 -10.19 -2.62 6.59
CA LEU A 104 -9.60 -1.32 6.93
C LEU A 104 -10.49 -0.43 7.81
N ALA A 105 -11.79 -0.68 7.85
CA ALA A 105 -12.70 0.00 8.77
C ALA A 105 -12.44 -0.41 10.23
N GLU A 106 -12.00 -1.65 10.46
CA GLU A 106 -11.67 -2.19 11.78
C GLU A 106 -10.17 -2.10 12.11
N ASP A 107 -9.31 -2.28 11.11
CA ASP A 107 -7.85 -2.19 11.23
C ASP A 107 -7.29 -1.24 10.15
N VAL A 108 -7.26 0.04 10.50
CA VAL A 108 -6.73 1.09 9.62
C VAL A 108 -5.25 0.89 9.27
N ASP A 109 -4.52 0.12 10.09
CA ASP A 109 -3.09 -0.14 9.97
C ASP A 109 -2.76 -1.28 8.99
N ASP A 110 -3.75 -2.04 8.50
CA ASP A 110 -3.53 -3.15 7.57
C ASP A 110 -3.02 -2.65 6.20
N GLN A 111 -1.69 -2.57 6.09
CA GLN A 111 -0.98 -2.19 4.88
C GLN A 111 -1.26 -3.11 3.71
N SER A 112 -1.45 -4.40 3.96
CA SER A 112 -1.68 -5.36 2.89
C SER A 112 -3.02 -5.11 2.21
N SER A 113 -4.05 -4.82 3.01
CA SER A 113 -5.39 -4.49 2.53
C SER A 113 -5.42 -3.16 1.78
N PHE A 114 -4.75 -2.12 2.30
CA PHE A 114 -4.67 -0.83 1.63
C PHE A 114 -4.00 -0.91 0.25
N LYS A 115 -2.85 -1.59 0.18
CA LYS A 115 -2.10 -1.79 -1.07
C LYS A 115 -2.87 -2.66 -2.06
N ALA A 116 -3.60 -3.67 -1.58
CA ALA A 116 -4.43 -4.51 -2.43
C ALA A 116 -5.56 -3.71 -3.10
N VAL A 117 -6.25 -2.83 -2.36
CA VAL A 117 -7.27 -1.94 -2.96
C VAL A 117 -6.65 -1.03 -4.01
N ALA A 118 -5.52 -0.39 -3.70
CA ALA A 118 -4.83 0.48 -4.66
C ALA A 118 -4.46 -0.30 -5.93
N ASN A 119 -3.87 -1.49 -5.81
CA ASN A 119 -3.49 -2.30 -6.96
C ASN A 119 -4.71 -2.77 -7.80
N LEU A 120 -5.81 -3.15 -7.14
CA LEU A 120 -7.04 -3.54 -7.84
C LEU A 120 -7.63 -2.35 -8.62
N LEU A 121 -7.65 -1.15 -8.05
CA LEU A 121 -8.11 0.06 -8.75
C LEU A 121 -7.25 0.35 -9.99
N GLU A 122 -5.92 0.20 -9.90
CA GLU A 122 -5.04 0.33 -11.06
C GLU A 122 -5.28 -0.74 -12.13
N ASN A 123 -5.42 -2.02 -11.73
CA ASN A 123 -5.70 -3.11 -12.67
C ASN A 123 -7.05 -2.93 -13.40
N LEU A 124 -7.99 -2.24 -12.78
CA LEU A 124 -9.30 -1.89 -13.35
C LEU A 124 -9.27 -0.56 -14.14
N ASN A 125 -8.13 0.13 -14.22
CA ASN A 125 -7.97 1.45 -14.82
C ASN A 125 -8.91 2.52 -14.20
N ARG A 126 -9.10 2.46 -12.88
CA ARG A 126 -9.95 3.39 -12.11
C ARG A 126 -9.10 4.47 -11.44
N ASP A 127 -8.42 5.28 -12.27
CA ASP A 127 -7.40 6.24 -11.81
C ASP A 127 -7.95 7.29 -10.83
N ASP A 128 -9.16 7.82 -11.07
CA ASP A 128 -9.78 8.80 -10.19
C ASP A 128 -10.05 8.24 -8.79
N GLU A 129 -10.48 6.98 -8.72
CA GLU A 129 -10.76 6.30 -7.46
C GLU A 129 -9.48 5.89 -6.75
N TRP A 130 -8.45 5.50 -7.49
CA TRP A 130 -7.12 5.31 -6.93
C TRP A 130 -6.60 6.60 -6.29
N LEU A 131 -6.74 7.73 -7.00
CA LEU A 131 -6.30 9.03 -6.50
C LEU A 131 -7.04 9.41 -5.21
N ALA A 132 -8.36 9.27 -5.20
CA ALA A 132 -9.18 9.51 -4.01
C ALA A 132 -8.78 8.58 -2.85
N TRP A 133 -8.58 7.29 -3.13
CA TRP A 133 -8.21 6.28 -2.15
C TRP A 133 -6.87 6.56 -1.48
N VAL A 134 -5.83 6.85 -2.26
CA VAL A 134 -4.49 7.13 -1.72
C VAL A 134 -4.46 8.47 -1.01
N THR A 135 -5.14 9.50 -1.55
CA THR A 135 -5.24 10.82 -0.92
C THR A 135 -5.96 10.76 0.42
N ALA A 136 -7.02 9.96 0.55
CA ALA A 136 -7.70 9.79 1.83
C ALA A 136 -6.74 9.23 2.91
N ARG A 137 -5.81 8.34 2.53
CA ARG A 137 -4.84 7.79 3.49
C ARG A 137 -3.83 8.83 3.96
N THR A 138 -3.39 9.75 3.10
CA THR A 138 -2.44 10.80 3.50
C THR A 138 -3.01 11.73 4.56
N GLN A 139 -4.33 11.95 4.54
CA GLN A 139 -5.05 12.85 5.44
C GLN A 139 -5.60 12.17 6.70
N ASN A 140 -5.56 10.83 6.78
CA ASN A 140 -6.11 10.10 7.92
C ASN A 140 -5.15 10.12 9.11
N ALA A 141 -5.49 10.87 10.16
CA ALA A 141 -4.67 11.00 11.36
C ALA A 141 -4.50 9.69 12.17
N ASN A 142 -5.38 8.70 11.96
CA ASN A 142 -5.29 7.39 12.62
C ASN A 142 -4.30 6.43 11.94
N VAL A 143 -3.78 6.80 10.76
CA VAL A 143 -2.76 6.02 10.06
C VAL A 143 -1.37 6.47 10.54
N PRO A 144 -0.44 5.53 10.85
CA PRO A 144 0.94 5.86 11.21
C PRO A 144 1.64 6.76 10.19
N LYS A 145 2.55 7.61 10.69
CA LYS A 145 3.21 8.64 9.87
C LYS A 145 3.94 8.04 8.67
N GLU A 146 4.62 6.92 8.89
CA GLU A 146 5.39 6.17 7.90
C GLU A 146 4.50 5.70 6.74
N GLN A 147 3.28 5.26 7.05
CA GLN A 147 2.35 4.78 6.05
C GLN A 147 1.65 5.92 5.29
N ARG A 148 1.44 7.06 5.95
CA ARG A 148 0.99 8.27 5.26
C ARG A 148 2.09 8.81 4.36
N ALA A 149 3.34 8.77 4.80
CA ALA A 149 4.51 9.12 3.99
C ALA A 149 4.63 8.20 2.76
N GLU A 150 4.39 6.90 2.92
CA GLU A 150 4.31 5.96 1.80
C GLU A 150 3.18 6.36 0.81
N ALA A 151 1.99 6.70 1.30
CA ALA A 151 0.89 7.15 0.45
C ALA A 151 1.22 8.46 -0.30
N TYR A 152 1.84 9.44 0.35
CA TYR A 152 2.35 10.65 -0.32
C TYR A 152 3.39 10.31 -1.38
N THR A 153 4.27 9.34 -1.10
CA THR A 153 5.28 8.86 -2.05
C THR A 153 4.63 8.21 -3.28
N SER A 154 3.53 7.46 -3.11
CA SER A 154 2.77 6.90 -4.24
C SER A 154 2.13 7.98 -5.11
N LEU A 155 1.55 9.02 -4.51
CA LEU A 155 1.00 10.16 -5.27
C LEU A 155 2.12 10.90 -6.04
N ALA A 156 3.25 11.12 -5.38
CA ALA A 156 4.43 11.73 -5.99
C ALA A 156 4.95 10.88 -7.16
N ALA A 157 4.95 9.55 -7.05
CA ALA A 157 5.35 8.66 -8.14
C ALA A 157 4.53 8.87 -9.42
N LYS A 158 3.20 9.03 -9.33
CA LYS A 158 2.35 9.34 -10.51
C LYS A 158 2.72 10.70 -11.14
N LYS A 159 3.03 11.70 -10.31
CA LYS A 159 3.50 13.01 -10.80
C LYS A 159 4.89 12.93 -11.45
N TYR A 160 5.74 12.03 -10.95
CA TYR A 160 7.03 11.76 -11.56
C TYR A 160 6.86 11.10 -12.93
N SER A 161 5.95 10.11 -13.07
CA SER A 161 5.61 9.53 -14.36
C SER A 161 5.11 10.60 -15.35
N CYS A 162 4.16 11.46 -14.96
CA CYS A 162 3.72 12.59 -15.79
C CYS A 162 4.90 13.46 -16.26
N ALA A 163 5.81 13.82 -15.33
CA ALA A 163 6.97 14.64 -15.65
C ALA A 163 7.97 13.91 -16.58
N ASN A 164 8.15 12.59 -16.39
CA ASN A 164 9.05 11.78 -17.20
C ASN A 164 8.49 11.53 -18.60
N ASP A 165 7.19 11.30 -18.74
CA ASP A 165 6.54 11.08 -20.04
C ASP A 165 6.70 12.30 -20.97
N ILE A 166 6.83 13.51 -20.41
CA ILE A 166 7.11 14.74 -21.16
C ILE A 166 8.62 14.93 -21.38
N SER A 167 9.45 14.67 -20.38
CA SER A 167 10.87 15.04 -20.41
C SER A 167 11.82 13.97 -20.95
N ASP A 168 11.34 12.74 -21.17
CA ASP A 168 12.16 11.59 -21.59
C ASP A 168 11.83 11.12 -23.02
N ILE A 169 11.40 12.05 -23.88
CA ILE A 169 11.07 11.82 -25.29
C ILE A 169 11.82 12.78 -26.21
N GLU A 170 12.02 12.39 -27.47
CA GLU A 170 12.44 13.33 -28.53
C GLU A 170 11.25 14.22 -28.94
N PRO A 171 11.44 15.51 -29.26
CA PRO A 171 12.71 16.25 -29.29
C PRO A 171 13.14 16.88 -27.96
N VAL A 172 12.39 16.65 -26.87
CA VAL A 172 12.59 17.28 -25.55
C VAL A 172 13.93 16.87 -24.93
N LYS A 173 14.31 15.60 -25.03
CA LYS A 173 15.60 15.07 -24.59
C LYS A 173 16.40 14.59 -25.79
N LYS A 174 17.61 15.13 -25.95
CA LYS A 174 18.56 14.73 -27.00
C LYS A 174 19.85 14.24 -26.38
N THR A 175 20.45 13.24 -27.00
CA THR A 175 21.81 12.83 -26.65
C THR A 175 22.80 13.63 -27.48
N VAL A 176 23.68 14.38 -26.83
CA VAL A 176 24.74 15.18 -27.45
C VAL A 176 26.10 14.70 -26.97
N ILE A 177 27.12 14.74 -27.82
CA ILE A 177 28.49 14.42 -27.42
C ILE A 177 29.16 15.70 -26.95
N LYS A 178 29.46 15.80 -25.65
CA LYS A 178 30.23 16.89 -25.04
C LYS A 178 31.53 16.30 -24.49
N GLU A 179 32.66 16.85 -24.91
CA GLU A 179 34.00 16.38 -24.49
C GLU A 179 34.23 14.87 -24.71
N GLY A 180 33.70 14.32 -25.80
CA GLY A 180 33.81 12.89 -26.12
C GLY A 180 32.93 11.97 -25.27
N ARG A 181 32.08 12.51 -24.38
CA ARG A 181 31.13 11.76 -23.57
C ARG A 181 29.69 12.07 -24.00
N PRO A 182 28.80 11.06 -24.03
CA PRO A 182 27.38 11.30 -24.25
C PRO A 182 26.78 12.01 -23.03
N GLU A 183 26.12 13.13 -23.27
CA GLU A 183 25.35 13.90 -22.30
C GLU A 183 23.92 14.11 -22.82
N PHE A 184 22.97 14.27 -21.90
CA PHE A 184 21.61 14.63 -22.25
C PHE A 184 21.45 16.15 -22.23
N GLU A 185 20.86 16.68 -23.31
CA GLU A 185 20.46 18.07 -23.42
C GLU A 185 18.93 18.14 -23.48
N PHE A 186 18.37 19.06 -22.71
CA PHE A 186 16.92 19.19 -22.54
C PHE A 186 16.41 20.49 -23.16
N SER A 187 15.51 20.38 -24.11
CA SER A 187 14.87 21.49 -24.81
C SER A 187 13.42 21.66 -24.39
N LYS A 188 12.89 22.89 -24.41
CA LYS A 188 11.47 23.13 -24.14
C LYS A 188 10.61 22.34 -25.15
N PRO A 189 9.51 21.71 -24.69
CA PRO A 189 8.46 21.24 -25.60
C PRO A 189 8.00 22.37 -26.52
N GLU A 190 7.70 22.06 -27.78
CA GLU A 190 7.21 23.05 -28.75
C GLU A 190 5.86 23.62 -28.33
N ASP A 191 5.00 22.78 -27.74
CA ASP A 191 3.73 23.18 -27.17
C ASP A 191 3.91 23.77 -25.77
N ALA A 192 3.54 25.04 -25.62
CA ALA A 192 3.59 25.76 -24.35
C ALA A 192 2.69 25.11 -23.28
N GLN A 193 1.56 24.50 -23.64
CA GLN A 193 0.69 23.81 -22.68
C GLN A 193 1.36 22.56 -22.10
N ILE A 194 2.08 21.81 -22.92
CA ILE A 194 2.86 20.65 -22.47
C ILE A 194 3.98 21.11 -21.53
N PHE A 195 4.62 22.24 -21.80
CA PHE A 195 5.63 22.80 -20.90
C PHE A 195 5.03 23.26 -19.56
N GLU A 196 3.85 23.89 -19.56
CA GLU A 196 3.12 24.21 -18.31
C GLU A 196 2.73 22.94 -17.54
N GLN A 197 2.25 21.90 -18.23
CA GLN A 197 1.94 20.61 -17.62
C GLN A 197 3.18 19.97 -16.98
N PHE A 198 4.34 20.05 -17.64
CA PHE A 198 5.59 19.56 -17.07
C PHE A 198 5.95 20.29 -15.77
N LYS A 199 5.87 21.63 -15.77
CA LYS A 199 6.09 22.44 -14.56
C LYS A 199 5.13 22.07 -13.44
N GLN A 200 3.84 21.88 -13.77
CA GLN A 200 2.82 21.48 -12.80
C GLN A 200 3.12 20.11 -12.20
N CYS A 201 3.44 19.11 -13.03
CA CYS A 201 3.76 17.76 -12.55
C CYS A 201 5.01 17.74 -11.66
N VAL A 202 6.04 18.52 -11.99
CA VAL A 202 7.23 18.66 -11.13
C VAL A 202 6.89 19.36 -9.81
N SER A 203 6.18 20.50 -9.87
CA SER A 203 5.84 21.28 -8.68
C SER A 203 4.93 20.51 -7.69
N GLU A 204 3.87 19.89 -8.19
CA GLU A 204 2.97 19.08 -7.36
C GLU A 204 3.68 17.86 -6.78
N GLY A 205 4.51 17.18 -7.58
CA GLY A 205 5.30 16.04 -7.13
C GLY A 205 6.29 16.39 -6.02
N LEU A 206 6.94 17.55 -6.12
CA LEU A 206 7.83 18.08 -5.07
C LEU A 206 7.09 18.40 -3.78
N ASN A 207 5.91 18.98 -3.88
CA ASN A 207 5.10 19.27 -2.71
C ASN A 207 4.76 17.95 -1.97
N LEU A 208 4.23 16.97 -2.71
CA LEU A 208 3.89 15.65 -2.18
C LEU A 208 5.10 14.95 -1.55
N ILE A 209 6.26 14.97 -2.22
CA ILE A 209 7.44 14.27 -1.70
C ILE A 209 8.07 14.98 -0.50
N ASN A 210 7.97 16.31 -0.42
CA ASN A 210 8.39 17.04 0.77
C ASN A 210 7.51 16.71 1.97
N GLN A 211 6.18 16.57 1.77
CA GLN A 211 5.28 16.08 2.82
C GLN A 211 5.64 14.66 3.27
N ALA A 212 6.01 13.77 2.34
CA ALA A 212 6.46 12.42 2.68
C ALA A 212 7.74 12.44 3.53
N VAL A 213 8.76 13.20 3.12
CA VAL A 213 10.05 13.31 3.85
C VAL A 213 9.87 13.98 5.22
N GLU A 214 8.95 14.93 5.35
CA GLU A 214 8.63 15.56 6.63
C GLU A 214 7.98 14.57 7.61
N LEU A 215 7.08 13.71 7.10
CA LEU A 215 6.41 12.69 7.89
C LEU A 215 7.32 11.53 8.28
N ASP A 216 8.15 11.07 7.35
CA ASP A 216 9.13 10.02 7.57
C ASP A 216 10.49 10.38 6.93
N PRO A 217 11.38 11.04 7.70
CA PRO A 217 12.72 11.40 7.24
C PRO A 217 13.65 10.20 6.99
N ASN A 218 13.23 8.99 7.36
CA ASN A 218 14.00 7.75 7.19
C ASN A 218 13.49 6.89 6.02
N SER A 219 12.48 7.35 5.28
CA SER A 219 11.99 6.68 4.08
C SER A 219 12.99 6.80 2.93
N ASP A 220 13.67 5.69 2.61
CA ASP A 220 14.59 5.62 1.47
C ASP A 220 13.86 5.93 0.15
N SER A 221 12.65 5.40 -0.03
CA SER A 221 11.84 5.68 -1.23
C SER A 221 11.45 7.14 -1.35
N ALA A 222 11.09 7.83 -0.26
CA ALA A 222 10.76 9.25 -0.30
C ALA A 222 11.95 10.11 -0.75
N TRP A 223 13.14 9.83 -0.20
CA TRP A 223 14.37 10.51 -0.61
C TRP A 223 14.78 10.21 -2.05
N SER A 224 14.57 8.98 -2.52
CA SER A 224 14.80 8.61 -3.93
C SER A 224 13.96 9.46 -4.88
N TYR A 225 12.65 9.56 -4.64
CA TYR A 225 11.77 10.40 -5.46
C TYR A 225 12.09 11.88 -5.31
N LYS A 226 12.50 12.35 -4.12
CA LYS A 226 12.94 13.75 -3.93
C LYS A 226 14.14 14.08 -4.81
N ALA A 227 15.14 13.20 -4.86
CA ALA A 227 16.29 13.36 -5.75
C ALA A 227 15.84 13.40 -7.22
N ASN A 228 14.94 12.49 -7.62
CA ASN A 228 14.41 12.43 -8.98
C ASN A 228 13.66 13.71 -9.37
N PHE A 229 12.83 14.27 -8.49
CA PHE A 229 12.13 15.53 -8.76
C PHE A 229 13.08 16.74 -8.80
N LEU A 230 14.12 16.76 -7.97
CA LEU A 230 15.15 17.80 -8.06
C LEU A 230 15.88 17.72 -9.40
N VAL A 231 16.14 16.52 -9.92
CA VAL A 231 16.65 16.34 -11.30
C VAL A 231 15.65 16.84 -12.34
N GLN A 232 14.34 16.64 -12.16
CA GLN A 232 13.34 17.22 -13.07
C GLN A 232 13.35 18.77 -13.02
N GLN A 233 13.54 19.38 -11.85
CA GLN A 233 13.74 20.83 -11.76
C GLN A 233 15.03 21.30 -12.43
N VAL A 234 16.12 20.52 -12.35
CA VAL A 234 17.37 20.83 -13.10
C VAL A 234 17.08 20.91 -14.60
N ARG A 235 16.24 20.00 -15.13
CA ARG A 235 15.81 20.02 -16.54
C ARG A 235 14.99 21.27 -16.85
N LEU A 236 14.04 21.65 -15.99
CA LEU A 236 13.27 22.88 -16.15
C LEU A 236 14.17 24.13 -16.16
N ALA A 237 15.10 24.24 -15.22
CA ALA A 237 16.05 25.35 -15.15
C ALA A 237 16.95 25.42 -16.40
N GLU A 238 17.38 24.27 -16.93
CA GLU A 238 18.10 24.19 -18.21
C GLU A 238 17.26 24.71 -19.37
N MET A 239 16.04 24.20 -19.51
CA MET A 239 15.10 24.62 -20.55
C MET A 239 14.82 26.12 -20.49
N GLU A 240 14.75 26.71 -19.30
CA GLU A 240 14.54 28.14 -19.06
C GLU A 240 15.80 29.00 -19.17
N GLY A 241 16.97 28.38 -19.33
CA GLY A 241 18.26 29.09 -19.43
C GLY A 241 18.78 29.63 -18.08
N ASN A 242 18.19 29.21 -16.96
CA ASN A 242 18.59 29.68 -15.63
C ASN A 242 19.75 28.83 -15.08
N LYS A 243 20.98 29.24 -15.43
CA LYS A 243 22.21 28.52 -15.06
C LYS A 243 22.46 28.48 -13.55
N GLU A 244 22.18 29.56 -12.84
CA GLU A 244 22.41 29.67 -11.40
C GLU A 244 21.51 28.70 -10.64
N LEU A 245 20.20 28.74 -10.93
CA LEU A 245 19.23 27.81 -10.35
C LEU A 245 19.54 26.35 -10.72
N LYS A 246 19.99 26.10 -11.96
CA LYS A 246 20.39 24.76 -12.40
C LYS A 246 21.49 24.17 -11.51
N GLU A 247 22.55 24.92 -11.23
CA GLU A 247 23.65 24.44 -10.39
C GLU A 247 23.24 24.29 -8.92
N GLU A 248 22.41 25.20 -8.39
CA GLU A 248 21.83 25.07 -7.05
C GLU A 248 21.02 23.77 -6.91
N LEU A 249 20.11 23.52 -7.85
CA LEU A 249 19.24 22.33 -7.84
C LEU A 249 20.05 21.03 -8.02
N LYS A 250 21.15 21.05 -8.77
CA LYS A 250 22.06 19.90 -8.85
C LYS A 250 22.67 19.58 -7.49
N ALA A 251 23.12 20.60 -6.75
CA ALA A 251 23.65 20.40 -5.40
C ALA A 251 22.58 19.83 -4.47
N GLN A 252 21.35 20.36 -4.51
CA GLN A 252 20.23 19.83 -3.73
C GLN A 252 19.89 18.37 -4.11
N ALA A 253 19.86 18.05 -5.42
CA ALA A 253 19.61 16.70 -5.92
C ALA A 253 20.68 15.72 -5.42
N GLN A 254 21.95 16.14 -5.38
CA GLN A 254 23.04 15.34 -4.86
C GLN A 254 22.88 15.06 -3.36
N VAL A 255 22.53 16.08 -2.56
CA VAL A 255 22.23 15.89 -1.12
C VAL A 255 21.09 14.89 -0.91
N ALA A 256 20.00 15.00 -1.66
CA ALA A 256 18.88 14.07 -1.57
C ALA A 256 19.28 12.64 -1.98
N LYS A 257 20.13 12.50 -3.02
CA LYS A 257 20.65 11.21 -3.48
C LYS A 257 21.60 10.57 -2.46
N ASP A 258 22.46 11.36 -1.83
CA ASP A 258 23.37 10.88 -0.78
C ASP A 258 22.57 10.37 0.41
N ARG A 259 21.53 11.12 0.82
CA ARG A 259 20.61 10.70 1.89
C ARG A 259 19.86 9.42 1.55
N TYR A 260 19.34 9.30 0.33
CA TYR A 260 18.74 8.04 -0.16
C TYR A 260 19.74 6.89 -0.07
N THR A 261 20.98 7.10 -0.54
CA THR A 261 22.01 6.06 -0.56
C THR A 261 22.36 5.60 0.85
N GLU A 262 22.56 6.54 1.79
CA GLU A 262 22.79 6.26 3.20
C GLU A 262 21.68 5.38 3.80
N LEU A 263 20.42 5.78 3.62
CA LEU A 263 19.25 5.06 4.14
C LEU A 263 19.11 3.66 3.51
N ALA A 264 19.31 3.55 2.20
CA ALA A 264 19.22 2.28 1.49
C ALA A 264 20.32 1.30 1.96
N THR A 265 21.55 1.80 2.15
CA THR A 265 22.65 1.00 2.71
C THR A 265 22.35 0.54 4.13
N GLU A 266 21.86 1.42 4.99
CA GLU A 266 21.52 1.09 6.38
C GLU A 266 20.38 0.08 6.47
N LYS A 267 19.34 0.25 5.66
CA LYS A 267 18.20 -0.69 5.56
C LYS A 267 18.66 -2.08 5.13
N ARG A 268 19.54 -2.16 4.13
CA ARG A 268 20.13 -3.42 3.69
C ARG A 268 20.96 -4.09 4.79
N ARG A 269 21.82 -3.32 5.47
CA ARG A 269 22.62 -3.82 6.61
C ARG A 269 21.74 -4.44 7.70
N LYS A 270 20.67 -3.74 8.10
CA LYS A 270 19.71 -4.26 9.10
C LYS A 270 19.03 -5.55 8.64
N ALA A 271 18.64 -5.64 7.37
CA ALA A 271 18.03 -6.84 6.81
C ALA A 271 19.00 -8.04 6.84
N ASP A 272 20.26 -7.82 6.43
CA ASP A 272 21.31 -8.84 6.44
C ASP A 272 21.59 -9.33 7.88
N GLU A 273 21.62 -8.43 8.87
CA GLU A 273 21.79 -8.76 10.29
C GLU A 273 20.61 -9.54 10.86
N GLU A 274 19.39 -9.16 10.51
CA GLU A 274 18.18 -9.89 10.93
C GLU A 274 18.13 -11.28 10.32
N GLU A 275 18.50 -11.44 9.05
CA GLU A 275 18.57 -12.73 8.38
C GLU A 275 19.64 -13.63 9.02
N ALA A 276 20.83 -13.09 9.31
CA ALA A 276 21.88 -13.82 10.00
C ALA A 276 21.43 -14.27 11.40
N ARG A 277 20.72 -13.41 12.15
CA ARG A 277 20.15 -13.76 13.46
C ARG A 277 19.12 -14.90 13.34
N LYS A 278 18.18 -14.81 12.39
CA LYS A 278 17.17 -15.86 12.17
C LYS A 278 17.80 -17.21 11.82
N LYS A 279 18.82 -17.22 10.94
CA LYS A 279 19.56 -18.44 10.60
C LYS A 279 20.25 -19.05 11.82
N ALA A 280 20.92 -18.23 12.65
CA ALA A 280 21.56 -18.70 13.86
C ALA A 280 20.56 -19.27 14.89
N GLU A 281 19.38 -18.65 15.02
CA GLU A 281 18.28 -19.14 15.87
C GLU A 281 17.72 -20.48 15.38
N GLU A 282 17.49 -20.63 14.06
CA GLU A 282 17.04 -21.89 13.46
C GLU A 282 18.08 -23.01 13.63
N GLU A 283 19.37 -22.73 13.41
CA GLU A 283 20.44 -23.69 13.65
C GLU A 283 20.55 -24.11 15.12
N ALA A 284 20.34 -23.18 16.06
CA ALA A 284 20.32 -23.48 17.48
C ALA A 284 19.08 -24.30 17.90
N ALA A 285 17.92 -24.05 17.27
CA ALA A 285 16.69 -24.80 17.51
C ALA A 285 16.77 -26.24 16.96
N ASN A 286 17.36 -26.43 15.78
CA ASN A 286 17.54 -27.75 15.17
C ASN A 286 18.59 -28.63 15.84
N LYS A 287 19.41 -28.06 16.74
CA LYS A 287 20.42 -28.78 17.55
C LYS A 287 19.89 -29.24 18.92
N LYS A 288 18.64 -28.91 19.28
CA LYS A 288 17.97 -29.33 20.52
C LYS A 288 16.95 -30.42 20.24
#